data_AF-A0A965MHC4-F1
#
_entry.id   AF-A0A965MHC4-F1
#
_cell.length_a   1.000
_cell.length_b   1.000
_cell.length_c   1.000
_cell.angle_alpha   90.00
_cell.angle_beta   90.00
_cell.angle_gamma   90.00
#
_symmetry.space_group_name_H-M   'P 1'
#
loop_
_entity.id
_entity.type
_entity.pdbx_description
1 polymer ?
#
loop_
_entity_poly.entity_id
_entity_poly.type
_entity_poly.pdbx_seq_one_letter_code
_entity_poly.pdbx_strand_id
1 'polypeptide(L)' 'TVDAVKYIANQTRMEESQRNLGACEAMVKACFDSEDYIEGRRAFMEKRKPIWKGR' A
#
# COMPACT_ATOMS: atom_id res chain seq x y z
N THR A 1 -3.00 1.43 -2.22
CA THR A 1 -2.63 1.34 -0.78
C THR A 1 -3.56 0.47 0.06
N VAL A 2 -4.86 0.75 0.13
CA VAL A 2 -5.79 -0.02 1.00
C VAL A 2 -5.90 -1.50 0.60
N ASP A 3 -5.83 -1.79 -0.70
CA ASP A 3 -5.90 -3.18 -1.18
C ASP A 3 -4.69 -4.01 -0.76
N ALA A 4 -3.48 -3.42 -0.75
CA ALA A 4 -2.29 -4.07 -0.22
C ALA A 4 -2.44 -4.39 1.28
N VAL A 5 -2.96 -3.44 2.07
CA VAL A 5 -3.20 -3.66 3.50
C VAL A 5 -4.18 -4.82 3.72
N LYS A 6 -5.29 -4.86 2.97
CA LYS A 6 -6.27 -5.95 3.06
C LYS A 6 -5.65 -7.30 2.67
N TYR A 7 -4.90 -7.34 1.57
CA TYR A 7 -4.24 -8.56 1.13
C TYR A 7 -3.26 -9.08 2.18
N ILE A 8 -2.35 -8.22 2.65
CA ILE A 8 -1.31 -8.56 3.63
C ILE A 8 -1.93 -8.99 4.96
N ALA A 9 -2.96 -8.29 5.43
CA ALA A 9 -3.68 -8.67 6.65
C ALA A 9 -4.36 -10.03 6.54
N ASN A 10 -4.83 -10.43 5.34
CA ASN A 10 -5.36 -11.78 5.14
C ASN A 10 -4.27 -12.84 5.18
N GLN A 11 -3.05 -12.55 4.70
CA GLN A 11 -1.93 -13.49 4.78
C GLN A 11 -1.54 -13.84 6.22
N THR A 12 -1.71 -12.93 7.19
CA THR A 12 -1.39 -13.22 8.59
C THR A 12 -2.33 -14.25 9.23
N ARG A 13 -3.51 -14.45 8.64
CA ARG A 13 -4.50 -15.45 9.07
C ARG A 13 -4.28 -16.82 8.45
N MET A 14 -3.34 -16.95 7.51
CA MET A 14 -3.02 -18.20 6.83
C MET A 14 -1.90 -18.96 7.57
N GLU A 15 -1.88 -20.28 7.39
CA GLU A 15 -0.76 -21.12 7.76
C GLU A 15 0.53 -20.62 7.11
N GLU A 16 1.65 -20.71 7.81
CA GLU A 16 2.92 -20.12 7.37
C GLU A 16 3.35 -20.63 5.99
N SER A 17 3.18 -21.92 5.72
CA SER A 17 3.49 -22.56 4.44
C SER A 17 2.62 -22.10 3.27
N GLN A 18 1.49 -21.46 3.55
CA GLN A 18 0.53 -21.00 2.54
C GLN A 18 0.60 -19.48 2.29
N ARG A 19 1.39 -18.75 3.08
CA ARG A 19 1.55 -17.30 2.92
C ARG A 19 2.32 -16.98 1.65
N ASN A 20 1.87 -15.97 0.93
CA ASN A 20 2.59 -15.45 -0.21
C ASN A 20 3.30 -14.13 0.15
N LEU A 21 4.46 -14.27 0.80
CA LEU A 21 5.26 -13.11 1.22
C LEU A 21 5.84 -12.31 0.04
N GLY A 22 6.14 -12.98 -1.07
CA GLY A 22 6.61 -12.30 -2.29
C GLY A 22 5.55 -11.38 -2.89
N ALA A 23 4.28 -11.80 -2.90
CA ALA A 23 3.18 -10.94 -3.31
C ALA A 23 2.99 -9.76 -2.34
N CYS A 24 3.12 -9.98 -1.03
CA CYS A 24 3.09 -8.89 -0.05
C CYS A 24 4.15 -7.83 -0.35
N GLU A 25 5.40 -8.24 -0.60
CA GLU A 25 6.50 -7.33 -0.89
C GLU A 25 6.26 -6.55 -2.20
N ALA A 26 5.82 -7.23 -3.25
CA ALA A 26 5.47 -6.59 -4.51
C ALA A 26 4.35 -5.55 -4.35
N MET A 27 3.32 -5.85 -3.56
CA MET A 27 2.22 -4.91 -3.29
C MET A 27 2.66 -3.73 -2.42
N VAL A 28 3.55 -3.93 -1.45
CA VAL A 28 4.16 -2.84 -0.68
C VAL A 28 4.92 -1.92 -1.63
N LYS A 29 5.81 -2.47 -2.46
CA LYS A 29 6.58 -1.67 -3.41
C LYS A 29 5.67 -0.85 -4.34
N ALA A 30 4.65 -1.47 -4.93
CA ALA A 30 3.69 -0.79 -5.78
C ALA A 30 2.95 0.34 -5.05
N CYS A 31 2.61 0.16 -3.77
CA CYS A 31 1.99 1.23 -2.98
C CYS A 31 2.93 2.42 -2.77
N PHE A 32 4.21 2.19 -2.47
CA PHE A 32 5.18 3.27 -2.26
C PHE A 32 5.52 4.01 -3.55
N ASP A 33 5.49 3.30 -4.69
CA ASP A 33 5.75 3.89 -6.01
C ASP A 33 4.51 4.60 -6.60
N SER A 34 3.34 4.49 -5.97
CA SER A 34 2.08 5.08 -6.47
C SER A 34 2.08 6.61 -6.49
N GLU A 35 1.36 7.20 -7.47
CA GLU A 35 1.16 8.65 -7.54
C GLU A 35 0.49 9.16 -6.25
N ASP A 36 -0.48 8.41 -5.74
CA ASP A 36 -1.19 8.75 -4.51
C ASP A 36 -0.27 8.77 -3.30
N TYR A 37 0.65 7.81 -3.14
CA TYR A 37 1.59 7.84 -2.01
C TYR A 37 2.48 9.09 -2.05
N ILE A 38 2.99 9.44 -3.23
CA ILE A 38 3.81 10.64 -3.42
C ILE A 38 3.01 11.91 -3.13
N GLU A 39 1.79 12.00 -3.63
CA GLU A 39 0.89 13.14 -3.42
C GLU A 39 0.48 13.28 -1.94
N GLY A 40 0.16 12.18 -1.26
CA GLY A 40 -0.18 12.18 0.16
C GLY A 40 0.96 12.75 1.00
N ARG A 41 2.20 12.33 0.73
CA ARG A 41 3.38 12.87 1.42
C ARG A 41 3.60 14.35 1.11
N ARG A 42 3.46 14.76 -0.16
CA ARG A 42 3.63 16.15 -0.58
C ARG A 42 2.59 17.07 0.06
N ALA A 43 1.32 16.69 -0.03
CA ALA A 43 0.21 17.45 0.52
C ALA A 43 0.31 17.60 2.04
N PHE A 44 0.79 16.55 2.74
CA PHE A 44 1.07 16.62 4.18
C PHE A 44 2.14 17.66 4.50
N MET A 45 3.27 17.65 3.79
CA MET A 45 4.34 18.64 3.97
C MET A 45 3.90 20.07 3.66
N GLU A 46 3.04 20.23 2.65
CA GLU A 46 2.48 21.52 2.22
C GLU A 46 1.26 21.96 3.06
N LYS A 47 0.83 21.17 4.05
CA LYS A 47 -0.38 21.42 4.88
C LYS A 47 -1.65 21.66 4.08
N ARG A 48 -1.81 20.96 2.95
CA ARG A 48 -3.01 21.02 2.10
C ARG A 48 -3.70 19.67 2.00
N LYS A 49 -4.92 19.67 1.47
CA LYS A 49 -5.63 18.44 1.17
C LYS A 49 -4.98 17.74 -0.05
N PRO A 50 -4.68 16.44 0.01
CA PRO A 50 -4.19 15.67 -1.11
C PRO A 50 -5.28 15.43 -2.17
N ILE A 51 -4.88 15.29 -3.43
CA ILE A 51 -5.76 14.92 -4.55
C ILE A 51 -5.49 13.48 -4.96
N TRP A 52 -6.35 12.57 -4.50
CA TRP A 52 -6.23 11.14 -4.80
C TRP A 52 -6.76 10.80 -6.19
N LYS A 53 -6.04 9.94 -6.91
CA LYS A 53 -6.38 9.42 -8.24
C LYS A 53 -6.71 7.92 -8.24
N GLY A 54 -6.44 7.22 -7.15
CA GLY A 54 -6.70 5.79 -6.99
C GLY A 54 -5.71 4.89 -7.72
N ARG A 55 -4.49 5.38 -8.02
CA ARG A 55 -3.45 4.65 -8.74
C ARG A 55 -2.05 4.93 -8.20
#